data_AF-A0A6V7IC05-F1
#
_entry.id   AF-A0A6V7IC05-F1
#
_cell.length_a   1.000
_cell.length_b   1.000
_cell.length_c   1.000
_cell.angle_alpha   90.00
_cell.angle_beta   90.00
_cell.angle_gamma   90.00
#
_symmetry.space_group_name_H-M   'P 1'
#
loop_
_entity.id
_entity.type
_entity.pdbx_description
1 polymer ?
#
loop_
_entity_poly.entity_id
_entity_poly.type
_entity_poly.pdbx_seq_one_letter_code
_entity_poly.pdbx_strand_id
1 'polypeptide(L)' 'ALPWSTIKRDPETGQILVDSEGKPLWEGYCIDFIQKLSEIMDFDYELVIPSDGTFGHKNGKGEWTGLVGDLSKG' A
#
# COMPACT_ATOMS: atom_id res chain seq x y z
N ALA A 1 6.31 9.99 -15.53
CA ALA A 1 6.72 8.85 -14.70
C ALA A 1 5.47 8.30 -14.05
N LEU A 2 5.28 6.98 -14.00
CA LEU A 2 4.21 6.42 -13.17
C LEU A 2 4.50 6.79 -11.70
N PRO A 3 3.49 7.15 -10.91
CA PRO A 3 3.66 7.36 -9.47
C PRO A 3 4.24 6.09 -8.82
N TRP A 4 4.91 6.26 -7.68
CA TRP A 4 5.54 5.15 -6.93
C TRP A 4 4.55 4.01 -6.62
N SER A 5 3.32 4.36 -6.21
CA SER A 5 2.17 3.45 -6.12
C SER A 5 0.89 4.22 -6.41
N THR A 6 -0.09 3.65 -7.09
CA THR A 6 -1.40 4.26 -7.39
C THR A 6 -2.47 3.19 -7.56
N ILE A 7 -3.73 3.55 -7.26
CA ILE A 7 -4.88 2.69 -7.50
C ILE A 7 -5.09 2.54 -9.00
N LYS A 8 -5.13 1.29 -9.47
CA LYS A 8 -5.33 0.95 -10.87
C LYS A 8 -6.74 1.31 -11.31
N ARG A 9 -6.83 1.92 -12.48
CA ARG A 9 -8.09 2.34 -13.09
C ARG A 9 -8.27 1.72 -14.46
N ASP A 10 -9.51 1.41 -14.78
CA ASP A 10 -9.90 1.01 -16.12
C ASP A 10 -9.61 2.17 -17.11
N PRO A 11 -8.84 1.94 -18.20
CA PRO A 11 -8.45 3.00 -19.12
C PRO A 11 -9.61 3.64 -19.89
N GLU A 12 -10.71 2.92 -20.08
CA GLU A 12 -11.85 3.39 -20.88
C GLU A 12 -12.89 4.11 -20.04
N THR A 13 -13.14 3.61 -18.83
CA THR A 13 -14.21 4.09 -17.93
C THR A 13 -13.70 4.92 -16.75
N GLY A 14 -12.41 4.82 -16.43
CA GLY A 14 -11.79 5.48 -15.27
C GLY A 14 -12.17 4.89 -13.91
N GLN A 15 -12.95 3.80 -13.88
CA GLN A 15 -13.38 3.11 -12.66
C GLN A 15 -12.21 2.41 -11.97
N ILE A 16 -12.26 2.30 -10.65
CA ILE A 16 -11.26 1.57 -9.86
C ILE A 16 -11.40 0.08 -10.17
N LEU A 17 -10.29 -0.57 -10.51
CA LEU A 17 -10.26 -2.03 -10.61
C LEU A 17 -10.10 -2.63 -9.22
N VAL A 18 -10.85 -3.70 -8.95
CA VAL A 18 -10.83 -4.43 -7.68
C VAL A 18 -10.55 -5.91 -7.90
N ASP A 19 -10.03 -6.59 -6.88
CA ASP A 19 -9.85 -8.03 -6.87
C ASP A 19 -11.16 -8.79 -6.58
N SER A 20 -11.08 -10.12 -6.45
CA SER A 20 -12.23 -10.97 -6.12
C SER A 20 -12.83 -10.73 -4.73
N GLU A 21 -12.08 -10.09 -3.83
CA GLU A 21 -12.52 -9.72 -2.47
C GLU A 21 -13.05 -8.27 -2.40
N GLY A 22 -13.01 -7.55 -3.53
CA GLY A 22 -13.43 -6.15 -3.63
C GLY A 22 -12.38 -5.15 -3.18
N LYS A 23 -11.12 -5.56 -2.96
CA LYS A 23 -10.03 -4.64 -2.60
C LYS A 23 -9.48 -3.95 -3.86
N PRO A 24 -9.13 -2.64 -3.80
CA PRO A 24 -8.54 -1.95 -4.93
C PRO A 24 -7.24 -2.61 -5.41
N LEU A 25 -7.11 -2.78 -6.72
CA LEU A 25 -5.85 -3.16 -7.34
C LEU A 25 -4.89 -1.97 -7.36
N TRP A 26 -3.62 -2.23 -7.09
CA TRP A 26 -2.55 -1.23 -7.08
C TRP A 26 -1.59 -1.47 -8.24
N GLU A 27 -1.01 -0.40 -8.76
CA GLU A 27 0.03 -0.42 -9.78
C GLU A 27 1.09 0.65 -9.53
N GLY A 28 2.24 0.54 -10.18
CA GLY A 28 3.35 1.47 -10.06
C GLY A 28 4.65 0.78 -9.63
N TYR A 29 5.73 1.55 -9.62
CA TYR A 29 7.08 1.01 -9.44
C TYR A 29 7.26 0.22 -8.14
N CYS A 30 6.71 0.70 -7.02
CA CYS A 30 6.82 0.01 -5.74
C CYS A 30 6.02 -1.31 -5.70
N ILE A 31 4.94 -1.41 -6.48
CA ILE A 31 4.13 -2.63 -6.61
C ILE A 31 4.89 -3.67 -7.43
N ASP A 32 5.44 -3.27 -8.57
CA ASP A 32 6.29 -4.14 -9.40
C ASP A 32 7.52 -4.62 -8.61
N PHE A 33 8.08 -3.73 -7.80
CA PHE A 33 9.26 -4.03 -6.99
C PHE A 33 8.96 -5.04 -5.87
N ILE A 34 7.89 -4.87 -5.09
CA ILE A 34 7.55 -5.85 -4.03
C ILE A 34 7.17 -7.20 -4.63
N GLN A 35 6.47 -7.23 -5.76
CA GLN A 35 6.18 -8.46 -6.49
C GLN A 35 7.46 -9.19 -6.91
N LYS A 36 8.45 -8.45 -7.44
CA LYS A 36 9.74 -9.07 -7.80
C LYS A 36 10.49 -9.59 -6.58
N LEU A 37 10.44 -8.86 -5.46
CA LEU A 37 11.05 -9.30 -4.21
C LEU A 37 10.37 -10.57 -3.68
N SER A 38 9.04 -10.64 -3.73
CA SER A 38 8.25 -11.77 -3.23
C SER A 38 8.58 -13.05 -3.99
N GLU A 39 8.76 -12.97 -5.31
CA GLU A 39 9.19 -14.09 -6.15
C GLU A 39 10.62 -14.56 -5.86
N ILE A 40 11.55 -13.63 -5.59
CA ILE A 40 12.97 -13.96 -5.36
C ILE A 40 13.18 -14.53 -3.95
N MET A 41 12.45 -14.01 -2.98
CA MET A 41 12.62 -14.33 -1.55
C MET A 41 11.58 -15.32 -1.01
N ASP A 42 10.62 -15.73 -1.85
CA ASP A 42 9.57 -16.70 -1.53
C ASP A 42 8.73 -16.30 -0.30
N PHE A 43 8.06 -15.14 -0.39
CA PHE A 43 7.12 -14.67 0.64
C PHE A 43 5.80 -14.20 0.03
N ASP A 44 4.73 -14.32 0.80
CA ASP A 44 3.44 -13.69 0.50
C ASP A 44 3.34 -12.32 1.18
N TYR A 45 2.55 -11.42 0.61
CA TYR A 45 2.31 -10.10 1.17
C TYR A 45 0.87 -9.63 0.95
N GLU A 46 0.41 -8.74 1.82
CA GLU A 46 -0.83 -7.98 1.66
C GLU A 46 -0.50 -6.48 1.68
N LEU A 47 -1.14 -5.72 0.80
CA LEU A 47 -1.03 -4.26 0.79
C LEU A 47 -2.04 -3.67 1.77
N VAL A 48 -1.55 -3.20 2.91
CA VAL A 48 -2.36 -2.53 3.94
C VAL A 48 -2.09 -1.03 3.91
N ILE A 49 -3.15 -0.24 3.80
CA ILE A 49 -3.07 1.22 3.86
C ILE A 49 -3.21 1.65 5.32
N PRO A 50 -2.38 2.60 5.79
CA PRO A 50 -2.49 3.12 7.15
C PRO A 50 -3.91 3.58 7.44
N SER A 51 -4.42 3.22 8.61
CA SER A 51 -5.80 3.49 9.02
C SER A 51 -6.16 4.99 9.01
N ASP A 52 -5.19 5.86 9.30
CA ASP A 52 -5.35 7.32 9.25
C ASP A 52 -4.91 7.96 7.92
N GLY A 53 -4.42 7.16 6.96
CA GLY A 53 -3.94 7.63 5.66
C GLY A 53 -2.67 8.48 5.69
N THR A 54 -1.94 8.53 6.82
CA THR A 54 -0.74 9.35 7.00
C THR A 54 0.52 8.50 7.13
N PHE A 55 1.67 9.11 6.86
CA PHE A 55 2.97 8.48 7.18
C PHE A 55 3.17 8.35 8.68
N GLY A 56 2.65 9.29 9.47
CA GLY A 56 2.73 9.29 10.93
C GLY A 56 3.40 10.54 11.51
N HIS A 57 2.99 10.88 12.73
CA HIS A 57 3.62 11.90 13.56
C HIS A 57 3.70 11.41 15.01
N LYS A 58 4.64 11.96 15.78
CA LYS A 58 4.77 11.64 17.20
C LYS A 58 3.75 12.45 18.00
N ASN A 59 2.85 11.78 18.69
CA ASN A 59 1.83 12.44 19.52
C ASN A 59 2.42 12.95 20.84
N GLY A 60 1.63 13.70 21.62
CA GLY A 60 2.06 14.27 22.91
C GLY A 60 2.37 13.24 24.00
N LYS A 61 1.97 11.97 23.81
CA LYS A 61 2.32 10.83 24.68
C LYS A 61 3.62 10.13 24.25
N GLY A 62 4.21 10.55 23.13
CA GLY A 62 5.43 9.96 22.57
C GLY A 62 5.20 8.75 21.66
N GLU A 63 3.95 8.44 21.31
CA GLU A 63 3.60 7.32 20.43
C GLU A 63 3.54 7.82 18.97
N TRP A 64 3.83 6.93 18.02
CA TRP A 64 3.69 7.22 16.59
C TRP A 64 2.29 6.87 16.08
N THR A 65 1.76 7.71 15.20
CA THR A 65 0.55 7.50 14.40
C THR A 65 0.91 7.04 12.97
N GLY A 66 -0.09 6.85 12.11
CA GLY A 66 0.07 6.46 10.71
C GLY A 66 0.91 5.21 10.48
N LEU A 67 1.50 5.13 9.29
CA LEU A 67 2.34 4.00 8.88
C LEU A 67 3.43 3.67 9.91
N VAL A 68 4.11 4.69 10.44
CA VAL A 68 5.16 4.47 11.46
C VAL A 68 4.57 3.89 12.74
N GLY A 69 3.40 4.36 13.15
CA GLY A 69 2.66 3.82 14.28
C GLY A 69 2.29 2.36 14.09
N ASP A 70 1.73 2.02 12.93
CA ASP A 70 1.33 0.65 12.58
C ASP A 70 2.54 -0.29 12.60
N LEU A 71 3.67 0.11 11.99
CA LEU A 71 4.90 -0.69 11.99
C LEU A 71 5.54 -0.83 13.38
N SER A 72 5.37 0.16 14.27
CA SER A 72 5.97 0.15 15.61
C SER A 72 5.29 -0.81 16.59
N LYS A 73 4.01 -1.12 16.36
CA LYS A 73 3.19 -1.91 17.28
C LYS A 73 3.30 -3.42 17.03
N GLY A 74 3.77 -3.82 15.85
CA GLY A 74 3.79 -5.21 15.42
C GLY A 74 2.40 -5.82 15.41
#